data_AF-A0A2T4J6T4-F1
#
_entry.id   AF-A0A2T4J6T4-F1
#
_cell.length_a   1.000
_cell.length_b   1.000
_cell.length_c   1.000
_cell.angle_alpha   90.00
_cell.angle_beta   90.00
_cell.angle_gamma   90.00
#
_symmetry.space_group_name_H-M   'P 1'
#
loop_
_entity.id
_entity.type
_entity.pdbx_description
1 polymer ?
#
loop_
_entity_poly.entity_id
_entity_poly.type
_entity_poly.pdbx_seq_one_letter_code
_entity_poly.pdbx_strand_id
1 'polypeptide(L)'
;MILRVHGAVASIDQPLRPQPGLISTVVISGAEDRKRFAQIVPELSIARPKGTQPPVVVIEDGSSLERSVKELTHRIEGLVERGKPSIVGTSRPERIPADLLALESARFILPPVSKRMLEVMLEYLHPTQPIPISLDDADLALVPLIHLAPVFAAETPDQAAAHLRRIAVKRPTVSIGPTLDDVYGQTEAVGALRQVVRDIQEWRAGRLNWSEVTKSFLLIGPPGTGKTLLAQSLAGSAGVVFVKTSYSDCQRCGHQGDFLRELNASADRAVAGAPSVWFIDEIDSFYQRSQSISGY
;
A
#
# COMPACT_ATOMS: atom_id res chain seq x y z
N MET A 1 3.14 -1.22 14.98
CA MET A 1 3.46 -2.43 14.20
C MET A 1 2.63 -3.63 14.66
N ILE A 2 2.70 -4.02 15.94
CA ILE A 2 1.95 -5.18 16.49
C ILE A 2 0.46 -5.17 16.14
N LEU A 3 -0.25 -4.07 16.42
CA LEU A 3 -1.67 -3.96 16.10
C LEU A 3 -1.97 -4.01 14.59
N ARG A 4 -1.06 -3.51 13.75
CA ARG A 4 -1.19 -3.61 12.28
C ARG A 4 -1.06 -5.06 11.84
N VAL A 5 -0.14 -5.83 12.43
CA VAL A 5 -0.01 -7.27 12.17
C VAL A 5 -1.27 -8.02 12.60
N HIS A 6 -1.81 -7.73 13.79
CA HIS A 6 -3.07 -8.32 14.25
C HIS A 6 -4.24 -7.98 13.31
N GLY A 7 -4.34 -6.73 12.85
CA GLY A 7 -5.34 -6.30 11.87
C GLY A 7 -5.21 -7.03 10.54
N ALA A 8 -3.98 -7.27 10.05
CA ALA A 8 -3.73 -8.02 8.83
C ALA A 8 -4.12 -9.50 8.96
N VAL A 9 -3.90 -10.12 10.12
CA VAL A 9 -4.32 -11.51 10.39
C VAL A 9 -5.84 -11.61 10.48
N ALA A 10 -6.49 -10.66 11.15
CA ALA A 10 -7.93 -10.64 11.33
C ALA A 10 -8.71 -10.48 10.01
N SER A 11 -8.12 -9.85 8.98
CA SER A 11 -8.80 -9.63 7.70
C SER A 11 -8.88 -10.87 6.81
N ILE A 12 -8.04 -11.88 7.05
CA ILE A 12 -7.93 -13.09 6.21
C ILE A 12 -8.40 -14.35 6.98
N ASP A 13 -8.66 -14.21 8.29
CA ASP A 13 -9.01 -15.31 9.21
C ASP A 13 -8.06 -16.51 9.09
N GLN A 14 -6.79 -16.22 8.79
CA GLN A 14 -5.72 -17.21 8.66
C GLN A 14 -4.53 -16.79 9.51
N PRO A 15 -3.89 -17.73 10.23
CA PRO A 15 -2.68 -17.42 10.96
C PRO A 15 -1.59 -16.96 9.98
N LEU A 16 -0.74 -16.03 10.43
CA LEU A 16 0.42 -15.53 9.67
C LEU A 16 1.51 -16.60 9.45
N ARG A 17 1.18 -17.89 9.67
CA ARG A 17 2.12 -18.98 9.73
C ARG A 17 1.93 -19.92 8.55
N PRO A 18 2.88 -19.96 7.61
CA PRO A 18 2.86 -20.96 6.54
C PRO A 18 3.19 -22.36 7.09
N GLN A 19 2.76 -23.38 6.35
CA GLN A 19 3.19 -24.77 6.57
C GLN A 19 4.68 -24.94 6.20
N PRO A 20 5.36 -26.00 6.71
CA PRO A 20 6.73 -26.32 6.31
C PRO A 20 6.88 -26.39 4.77
N GLY A 21 7.88 -25.70 4.22
CA GLY A 21 8.11 -25.63 2.77
C GLY A 21 7.22 -24.64 2.01
N LEU A 22 6.27 -23.98 2.68
CA LEU A 22 5.46 -22.91 2.09
C LEU A 22 5.92 -21.53 2.57
N ILE A 23 5.48 -20.52 1.84
CA ILE A 23 5.70 -19.12 2.19
C ILE A 23 4.37 -18.40 2.48
N SER A 24 4.42 -17.36 3.31
CA SER A 24 3.36 -16.35 3.38
C SER A 24 3.98 -15.01 3.06
N THR A 25 3.34 -14.23 2.19
CA THR A 25 3.89 -12.92 1.79
C THR A 25 3.14 -11.81 2.50
N VAL A 26 3.88 -10.82 3.01
CA VAL A 26 3.35 -9.64 3.67
C VAL A 26 3.81 -8.40 2.91
N VAL A 27 2.85 -7.67 2.34
CA VAL A 27 3.10 -6.45 1.59
C VAL A 27 3.30 -5.28 2.55
N ILE A 28 4.51 -4.71 2.54
CA ILE A 28 4.95 -3.63 3.42
C ILE A 28 5.77 -2.62 2.59
N SER A 29 5.18 -1.46 2.28
CA SER A 29 5.83 -0.42 1.46
C SER A 29 7.11 0.13 2.09
N GLY A 30 7.08 0.48 3.39
CA GLY A 30 8.19 1.14 4.08
C GLY A 30 9.36 0.21 4.41
N ALA A 31 10.58 0.59 4.04
CA ALA A 31 11.79 -0.20 4.34
C ALA A 31 12.05 -0.35 5.85
N GLU A 32 11.89 0.73 6.62
CA GLU A 32 12.01 0.67 8.09
C GLU A 32 10.87 -0.12 8.74
N ASP A 33 9.67 -0.08 8.16
CA ASP A 33 8.55 -0.91 8.59
C ASP A 33 8.84 -2.40 8.35
N ARG A 34 9.48 -2.76 7.22
CA ARG A 34 9.94 -4.14 6.98
C ARG A 34 10.95 -4.61 8.02
N LYS A 35 11.95 -3.78 8.34
CA LYS A 35 12.93 -4.09 9.40
C LYS A 35 12.25 -4.32 10.75
N ARG A 36 11.36 -3.42 11.16
CA ARG A 36 10.58 -3.55 12.40
C ARG A 36 9.69 -4.80 12.39
N PHE A 37 9.07 -5.11 11.25
CA PHE A 37 8.27 -6.31 11.07
C PHE A 37 9.11 -7.58 11.28
N ALA A 38 10.30 -7.67 10.68
CA ALA A 38 11.21 -8.81 10.85
C ALA A 38 11.67 -9.02 12.30
N GLN A 39 11.83 -7.94 13.07
CA GLN A 39 12.22 -8.01 14.48
C GLN A 39 11.06 -8.48 15.38
N ILE A 40 9.85 -8.00 15.13
CA ILE A 40 8.71 -8.20 16.03
C ILE A 40 8.00 -9.54 15.77
N VAL A 41 7.80 -9.91 14.50
CA VAL A 41 6.95 -11.06 14.13
C VAL A 41 7.39 -12.39 14.75
N PRO A 42 8.68 -12.74 14.84
CA PRO A 42 9.12 -13.97 15.48
C PRO A 42 8.75 -14.08 16.98
N GLU A 43 8.52 -12.94 17.64
CA GLU A 43 8.17 -12.87 19.07
C GLU A 43 6.67 -12.92 19.32
N LEU A 44 5.84 -12.69 18.30
CA LEU A 44 4.39 -12.68 18.44
C LEU A 44 3.84 -14.10 18.57
N SER A 45 2.95 -14.31 19.55
CA SER A 45 2.25 -15.59 19.76
C SER A 45 1.46 -16.07 18.54
N ILE A 46 0.98 -15.13 17.72
CA ILE A 46 0.30 -15.40 16.43
C ILE A 46 1.23 -16.11 15.43
N ALA A 47 2.53 -15.86 15.49
CA ALA A 47 3.53 -16.55 14.67
C ALA A 47 4.14 -17.77 15.39
N ARG A 48 4.05 -17.83 16.73
CA ARG A 48 4.69 -18.85 17.57
C ARG A 48 3.76 -19.41 18.67
N PRO A 49 2.95 -20.43 18.36
CA PRO A 49 2.30 -21.25 19.39
C PRO A 49 3.35 -22.02 20.22
N LYS A 50 3.07 -22.23 21.52
CA LYS A 50 3.96 -22.97 22.44
C LYS A 50 4.37 -24.33 21.82
N GLY A 51 5.67 -24.61 21.78
CA GLY A 51 6.21 -25.90 21.33
C GLY A 51 6.53 -26.02 19.84
N THR A 52 6.41 -24.95 19.04
CA THR A 52 6.73 -24.99 17.60
C THR A 52 7.92 -24.09 17.22
N GLN A 53 8.65 -24.47 16.15
CA GLN A 53 9.72 -23.63 15.59
C GLN A 53 9.10 -22.36 14.97
N PRO A 54 9.64 -21.17 15.27
CA PRO A 54 9.14 -19.93 14.69
C PRO A 54 9.37 -19.93 13.17
N PRO A 55 8.46 -19.34 12.39
CA PRO A 55 8.71 -19.12 10.97
C PRO A 55 9.91 -18.20 10.77
N VAL A 56 10.70 -18.47 9.73
CA VAL A 56 11.82 -17.60 9.38
C VAL A 56 11.27 -16.39 8.65
N VAL A 57 11.53 -15.20 9.17
CA VAL A 57 11.12 -13.95 8.50
C VAL A 57 12.25 -13.49 7.60
N VAL A 58 11.95 -13.30 6.33
CA VAL A 58 12.84 -12.76 5.31
C VAL A 58 12.25 -11.47 4.81
N ILE A 59 13.07 -10.42 4.68
CA ILE A 59 12.62 -9.12 4.21
C ILE A 59 13.43 -8.64 3.01
N GLU A 60 12.75 -7.95 2.09
CA GLU A 60 13.37 -7.18 1.02
C GLU A 60 14.21 -6.04 1.63
N ASP A 61 15.52 -6.09 1.42
CA ASP A 61 16.45 -5.09 1.94
C ASP A 61 16.36 -3.79 1.13
N GLY A 62 16.61 -2.64 1.77
CA GLY A 62 16.48 -1.31 1.13
C GLY A 62 17.62 -0.92 0.18
N SER A 63 18.49 -1.87 -0.19
CA SER A 63 19.68 -1.65 -1.02
C SER A 63 19.33 -1.56 -2.52
N SER A 64 20.35 -1.47 -3.41
CA SER A 64 20.13 -1.41 -4.85
C SER A 64 19.16 -2.49 -5.32
N LEU A 65 18.24 -2.05 -6.18
CA LEU A 65 16.99 -2.72 -6.51
C LEU A 65 17.16 -4.17 -7.03
N GLU A 66 18.13 -4.40 -7.91
CA GLU A 66 18.37 -5.73 -8.49
C GLU A 66 19.07 -6.68 -7.52
N ARG A 67 19.98 -6.15 -6.68
CA ARG A 67 20.67 -6.96 -5.66
C ARG A 67 19.69 -7.42 -4.59
N SER A 68 18.82 -6.52 -4.14
CA SER A 68 17.84 -6.82 -3.09
C SER A 68 16.89 -7.95 -3.50
N VAL A 69 16.39 -7.94 -4.74
CA VAL A 69 15.50 -9.01 -5.24
C VAL A 69 16.24 -10.34 -5.35
N LYS A 70 17.44 -10.37 -5.95
CA LYS A 70 18.21 -11.62 -6.08
C LYS A 70 18.56 -12.23 -4.74
N GLU A 71 18.98 -11.41 -3.78
CA GLU A 71 19.31 -11.85 -2.43
C GLU A 71 18.07 -12.37 -1.69
N LEU A 72 16.95 -11.66 -1.80
CA LEU A 72 15.67 -12.07 -1.24
C LEU A 72 15.24 -13.43 -1.78
N THR A 73 15.23 -13.59 -3.12
CA THR A 73 14.88 -14.84 -3.79
C THR A 73 15.77 -15.99 -3.33
N HIS A 74 17.10 -15.81 -3.38
CA HIS A 74 18.05 -16.85 -2.98
C HIS A 74 17.86 -17.30 -1.53
N ARG A 75 17.54 -16.35 -0.63
CA ARG A 75 17.23 -16.67 0.78
C ARG A 75 15.92 -17.44 0.92
N ILE A 76 14.90 -17.12 0.14
CA ILE A 76 13.61 -17.83 0.15
C ILE A 76 13.79 -19.25 -0.36
N GLU A 77 14.45 -19.43 -1.51
CA GLU A 77 14.72 -20.75 -2.11
C GLU A 77 15.40 -21.68 -1.10
N GLY A 78 16.52 -21.25 -0.52
CA GLY A 78 17.25 -22.08 0.42
C GLY A 78 16.44 -22.41 1.68
N LEU A 79 15.48 -21.58 2.09
CA LEU A 79 14.59 -21.90 3.23
C LEU A 79 13.52 -22.91 2.83
N VAL A 80 12.89 -22.72 1.67
CA VAL A 80 11.89 -23.62 1.09
C VAL A 80 12.48 -25.02 0.88
N GLU A 81 13.66 -25.12 0.29
CA GLU A 81 14.39 -26.39 0.08
C GLU A 81 14.64 -27.14 1.39
N ARG A 82 14.88 -26.41 2.48
CA ARG A 82 15.07 -26.97 3.83
C ARG A 82 13.76 -27.20 4.58
N GLY A 83 12.61 -27.05 3.91
CA GLY A 83 11.28 -27.22 4.49
C GLY A 83 10.95 -26.19 5.59
N LYS A 84 11.63 -25.03 5.61
CA LYS A 84 11.42 -24.03 6.66
C LYS A 84 10.20 -23.16 6.34
N PRO A 85 9.20 -23.08 7.25
CA PRO A 85 8.08 -22.16 7.06
C PRO A 85 8.59 -20.72 7.08
N SER A 86 8.29 -19.95 6.04
CA SER A 86 8.93 -18.66 5.82
C SER A 86 7.94 -17.52 5.55
N ILE A 87 8.07 -16.42 6.29
CA ILE A 87 7.27 -15.20 6.07
C ILE A 87 8.12 -14.22 5.28
N VAL A 88 7.62 -13.76 4.14
CA VAL A 88 8.32 -12.87 3.24
C VAL A 88 7.73 -11.46 3.33
N GLY A 89 8.45 -10.53 3.93
CA GLY A 89 8.07 -9.11 3.95
C GLY A 89 8.67 -8.37 2.77
N THR A 90 7.84 -7.88 1.85
CA THR A 90 8.30 -7.20 0.63
C THR A 90 7.40 -6.02 0.29
N SER A 91 7.93 -5.00 -0.38
CA SER A 91 7.08 -3.97 -0.98
C SER A 91 6.44 -4.40 -2.29
N ARG A 92 7.00 -5.43 -2.93
CA ARG A 92 6.69 -5.85 -4.30
C ARG A 92 6.64 -7.38 -4.42
N PRO A 93 5.53 -8.02 -4.03
CA PRO A 93 5.38 -9.47 -4.13
C PRO A 93 5.53 -9.98 -5.58
N GLU A 94 5.14 -9.17 -6.57
CA GLU A 94 5.22 -9.50 -8.00
C GLU A 94 6.63 -9.72 -8.55
N ARG A 95 7.66 -9.35 -7.77
CA ARG A 95 9.07 -9.58 -8.15
C ARG A 95 9.62 -10.91 -7.67
N ILE A 96 8.88 -11.60 -6.82
CA ILE A 96 9.22 -12.96 -6.40
C ILE A 96 8.96 -13.87 -7.62
N PRO A 97 9.90 -14.76 -7.98
CA PRO A 97 9.70 -15.75 -9.03
C PRO A 97 8.40 -16.54 -8.90
N ALA A 98 7.79 -16.87 -10.04
CA ALA A 98 6.44 -17.46 -10.09
C ALA A 98 6.36 -18.85 -9.45
N ASP A 99 7.43 -19.62 -9.50
CA ASP A 99 7.61 -20.90 -8.82
C ASP A 99 7.59 -20.77 -7.30
N LEU A 100 8.22 -19.73 -6.74
CA LEU A 100 8.14 -19.43 -5.31
C LEU A 100 6.75 -18.89 -4.91
N LEU A 101 6.14 -18.05 -5.75
CA LEU A 101 4.78 -17.57 -5.53
C LEU A 101 3.75 -18.71 -5.60
N ALA A 102 4.01 -19.78 -6.36
CA ALA A 102 3.15 -20.96 -6.36
C ALA A 102 3.14 -21.69 -4.99
N LEU A 103 4.13 -21.42 -4.12
CA LEU A 103 4.20 -21.92 -2.75
C LEU A 103 3.61 -20.94 -1.72
N GLU A 104 3.01 -19.84 -2.17
CA GLU A 104 2.36 -18.84 -1.33
C GLU A 104 1.06 -19.40 -0.74
N SER A 105 1.08 -19.68 0.56
CA SER A 105 -0.08 -20.14 1.31
C SER A 105 -1.10 -19.04 1.60
N ALA A 106 -0.61 -17.80 1.79
CA ALA A 106 -1.43 -16.65 2.12
C ALA A 106 -0.67 -15.35 1.82
N ARG A 107 -1.44 -14.33 1.39
CA ARG A 107 -0.94 -12.99 1.13
C ARG A 107 -1.61 -11.98 2.07
N PHE A 108 -0.82 -11.29 2.86
CA PHE A 108 -1.28 -10.27 3.79
C PHE A 108 -0.86 -8.89 3.31
N ILE A 109 -1.73 -7.91 3.47
CA ILE A 109 -1.39 -6.49 3.27
C ILE A 109 -1.38 -5.86 4.65
N LEU A 110 -0.26 -5.24 5.03
CA LEU A 110 -0.17 -4.59 6.33
C LEU A 110 -1.06 -3.33 6.31
N PRO A 111 -2.17 -3.28 7.06
CA PRO A 111 -3.10 -2.15 6.99
C PRO A 111 -2.42 -0.86 7.44
N PRO A 112 -2.92 0.32 7.03
CA PRO A 112 -2.49 1.59 7.61
C PRO A 112 -2.83 1.67 9.10
N VAL A 113 -2.38 2.73 9.78
CA VAL A 113 -2.81 3.01 11.15
C VAL A 113 -4.28 3.43 11.10
N SER A 114 -5.14 2.75 11.84
CA SER A 114 -6.54 3.16 12.03
C SER A 114 -6.74 3.84 13.37
N LYS A 115 -7.82 4.60 13.48
CA LYS A 115 -8.28 5.25 14.71
C LYS A 115 -8.45 4.23 15.82
N ARG A 116 -9.04 3.06 15.54
CA ARG A 116 -9.21 2.00 16.54
C ARG A 116 -7.88 1.50 17.09
N MET A 117 -6.85 1.36 16.25
CA MET A 117 -5.52 0.96 16.72
C MET A 117 -4.91 2.02 17.64
N LEU A 118 -5.11 3.29 17.31
CA LEU A 118 -4.62 4.41 18.10
C LEU A 118 -5.36 4.51 19.44
N GLU A 119 -6.69 4.35 19.45
CA GLU A 119 -7.51 4.28 20.66
C GLU A 119 -6.99 3.19 21.61
N VAL A 120 -6.81 1.96 21.13
CA VAL A 120 -6.31 0.84 21.95
C VAL A 120 -4.93 1.16 22.54
N MET A 121 -4.05 1.81 21.78
CA MET A 121 -2.72 2.18 22.29
C MET A 121 -2.79 3.28 23.34
N LEU A 122 -3.63 4.29 23.11
CA LEU A 122 -3.79 5.40 24.04
C LEU A 122 -4.52 4.98 25.31
N GLU A 123 -5.52 4.11 25.22
CA GLU A 123 -6.17 3.48 26.38
C GLU A 123 -5.16 2.68 27.22
N TYR A 124 -4.24 1.96 26.57
CA TYR A 124 -3.20 1.21 27.27
C TYR A 124 -2.17 2.11 27.95
N LEU A 125 -1.73 3.19 27.28
CA LEU A 125 -0.73 4.12 27.81
C LEU A 125 -1.30 5.09 28.85
N HIS A 126 -2.58 5.46 28.71
CA HIS A 126 -3.28 6.42 29.54
C HIS A 126 -4.64 5.87 30.00
N PRO A 127 -4.66 4.85 30.89
CA PRO A 127 -5.89 4.15 31.27
C PRO A 127 -6.87 4.99 32.09
N THR A 128 -6.44 6.14 32.61
CA THR A 128 -7.22 6.98 33.51
C THR A 128 -8.22 7.87 32.78
N GLN A 129 -7.96 8.23 31.51
CA GLN A 129 -8.80 9.16 30.78
C GLN A 129 -8.76 8.88 29.27
N PRO A 130 -9.91 8.82 28.59
CA PRO A 130 -9.94 8.69 27.14
C PRO A 130 -9.40 9.94 26.46
N ILE A 131 -8.56 9.73 25.44
CA ILE A 131 -7.95 10.81 24.66
C ILE A 131 -8.73 10.95 23.34
N PRO A 132 -9.35 12.11 23.06
CA PRO A 132 -10.11 12.30 21.84
C PRO A 132 -9.19 12.37 20.62
N ILE A 133 -9.41 11.47 19.67
CA ILE A 133 -8.71 11.46 18.37
C ILE A 133 -9.60 12.16 17.35
N SER A 134 -9.15 13.32 16.86
CA SER A 134 -9.84 14.12 15.85
C SER A 134 -9.61 13.66 14.41
N LEU A 135 -8.59 12.83 14.17
CA LEU A 135 -8.24 12.30 12.85
C LEU A 135 -9.10 11.08 12.51
N ASP A 136 -9.63 11.03 11.29
CA ASP A 136 -10.30 9.84 10.75
C ASP A 136 -9.29 8.82 10.19
N ASP A 137 -9.76 7.64 9.76
CA ASP A 137 -8.88 6.58 9.24
C ASP A 137 -8.14 7.00 7.96
N ALA A 138 -8.76 7.84 7.10
CA ALA A 138 -8.13 8.34 5.89
C ALA A 138 -7.00 9.31 6.23
N ASP A 139 -7.22 10.19 7.21
CA ASP A 139 -6.20 11.08 7.73
C ASP A 139 -5.03 10.29 8.33
N LEU A 140 -5.32 9.30 9.18
CA LEU A 140 -4.29 8.50 9.83
C LEU A 140 -3.47 7.66 8.84
N ALA A 141 -4.05 7.25 7.72
CA ALA A 141 -3.31 6.59 6.64
C ALA A 141 -2.27 7.50 5.97
N LEU A 142 -2.47 8.82 6.00
CA LEU A 142 -1.55 9.83 5.46
C LEU A 142 -0.47 10.25 6.45
N VAL A 143 -0.63 9.96 7.74
CA VAL A 143 0.32 10.40 8.77
C VAL A 143 1.57 9.51 8.75
N PRO A 144 2.77 10.04 8.43
CA PRO A 144 4.00 9.29 8.64
C PRO A 144 4.15 8.91 10.12
N LEU A 145 4.46 7.64 10.38
CA LEU A 145 4.50 7.07 11.75
C LEU A 145 5.38 7.86 12.74
N ILE A 146 6.43 8.52 12.25
CA ILE A 146 7.32 9.34 13.08
C ILE A 146 6.60 10.51 13.75
N HIS A 147 5.55 11.06 13.14
CA HIS A 147 4.74 12.13 13.72
C HIS A 147 3.82 11.63 14.84
N LEU A 148 3.57 10.32 14.94
CA LEU A 148 2.87 9.72 16.07
C LEU A 148 3.80 9.43 17.26
N ALA A 149 5.12 9.46 17.09
CA ALA A 149 6.05 9.17 18.18
C ALA A 149 5.88 10.10 19.40
N PRO A 150 5.70 11.43 19.26
CA PRO A 150 5.44 12.32 20.40
C PRO A 150 4.10 12.05 21.09
N VAL A 151 3.11 11.52 20.35
CA VAL A 151 1.81 11.16 20.93
C VAL A 151 1.98 10.01 21.91
N PHE A 152 2.75 8.98 21.54
CA PHE A 152 3.00 7.82 22.40
C PHE A 152 4.01 8.08 23.53
N ALA A 153 4.85 9.09 23.38
CA ALA A 153 5.83 9.49 24.39
C ALA A 153 5.29 10.48 25.42
N ALA A 154 4.06 10.97 25.24
CA ALA A 154 3.44 11.92 26.15
C ALA A 154 3.27 11.32 27.55
N GLU A 155 3.52 12.13 28.59
CA GLU A 155 3.37 11.67 29.98
C GLU A 155 1.92 11.77 30.44
N THR A 156 1.13 12.67 29.85
CA THR A 156 -0.25 12.93 30.26
C THR A 156 -1.23 12.86 29.07
N PRO A 157 -2.52 12.55 29.34
CA PRO A 157 -3.56 12.55 28.31
C PRO A 157 -3.67 13.87 27.54
N ASP A 158 -3.53 14.99 28.24
CA ASP A 158 -3.59 16.32 27.64
C ASP A 158 -2.41 16.61 26.70
N GLN A 159 -1.21 16.14 27.05
CA GLN A 159 -0.04 16.25 26.18
C GLN A 159 -0.22 15.41 24.91
N ALA A 160 -0.69 14.16 25.04
CA ALA A 160 -0.99 13.29 23.90
C ALA A 160 -2.06 13.92 22.98
N ALA A 161 -3.14 14.44 23.55
CA ALA A 161 -4.18 15.16 22.81
C ALA A 161 -3.63 16.39 22.08
N ALA A 162 -2.74 17.16 22.73
CA ALA A 162 -2.10 18.32 22.12
C ALA A 162 -1.19 17.92 20.95
N HIS A 163 -0.44 16.81 21.07
CA HIS A 163 0.36 16.28 19.97
C HIS A 163 -0.52 15.86 18.79
N LEU A 164 -1.63 15.14 19.04
CA LEU A 164 -2.57 14.74 17.99
C LEU A 164 -3.14 15.94 17.23
N ARG A 165 -3.55 17.00 17.94
CA ARG A 165 -4.07 18.23 17.32
C ARG A 165 -3.05 18.97 16.45
N ARG A 166 -1.74 18.79 16.72
CA ARG A 166 -0.66 19.39 15.92
C ARG A 166 -0.32 18.59 14.68
N ILE A 167 -0.80 17.34 14.56
CA ILE A 167 -0.57 16.54 13.36
C ILE A 167 -1.38 17.16 12.23
N ALA A 168 -0.69 17.93 11.39
CA ALA A 168 -1.25 18.50 10.18
C ALA A 168 -1.28 17.42 9.10
N VAL A 169 -2.47 16.93 8.76
CA VAL A 169 -2.64 16.05 7.61
C VAL A 169 -2.82 16.91 6.37
N LYS A 170 -1.84 16.85 5.48
CA LYS A 170 -1.99 17.42 4.14
C LYS A 170 -2.81 16.43 3.32
N ARG A 171 -4.13 16.49 3.45
CA ARG A 171 -5.03 15.74 2.55
C ARG A 171 -4.65 16.12 1.12
N PRO A 172 -4.34 15.16 0.25
CA PRO A 172 -4.27 15.47 -1.17
C PRO A 172 -5.64 16.05 -1.54
N THR A 173 -5.63 17.29 -2.02
CA THR A 173 -6.84 18.04 -2.31
C THR A 173 -7.69 17.25 -3.30
N VAL A 174 -8.97 17.04 -3.00
CA VAL A 174 -9.96 16.60 -3.98
C VAL A 174 -9.82 17.56 -5.16
N SER A 175 -9.52 17.03 -6.34
CA SER A 175 -9.31 17.88 -7.51
C SER A 175 -10.62 18.60 -7.81
N ILE A 176 -10.64 19.93 -7.69
CA ILE A 176 -11.63 20.78 -8.38
C ILE A 176 -11.22 20.74 -9.85
N GLY A 177 -11.47 19.60 -10.48
CA GLY A 177 -11.11 19.29 -11.85
C GLY A 177 -12.36 19.10 -12.70
N PRO A 178 -12.18 18.79 -14.00
CA PRO A 178 -13.30 18.43 -14.87
C PRO A 178 -14.03 17.20 -14.30
N THR A 179 -15.28 17.06 -14.69
CA THR A 179 -16.14 15.91 -14.41
C THR A 179 -16.38 15.14 -15.70
N LEU A 180 -16.92 13.91 -15.60
CA LEU A 180 -17.31 13.13 -16.76
C LEU A 180 -18.37 13.83 -17.64
N ASP A 181 -19.08 14.82 -17.10
CA ASP A 181 -20.03 15.62 -17.88
C ASP A 181 -19.33 16.70 -18.73
N ASP A 182 -18.08 17.03 -18.41
CA ASP A 182 -17.22 17.93 -19.19
C ASP A 182 -16.48 17.20 -20.33
N VAL A 183 -16.63 15.87 -20.43
CA VAL A 183 -16.01 15.06 -21.49
C VAL A 183 -16.97 14.86 -22.64
N TYR A 184 -16.61 15.38 -23.81
CA TYR A 184 -17.39 15.24 -25.04
C TYR A 184 -16.91 14.03 -25.87
N GLY A 185 -17.86 13.22 -26.36
CA GLY A 185 -17.59 12.01 -27.13
C GLY A 185 -17.21 10.79 -26.27
N GLN A 186 -16.62 9.76 -26.89
CA GLN A 186 -16.11 8.57 -26.19
C GLN A 186 -17.16 7.88 -25.30
N THR A 187 -18.39 7.75 -25.80
CA THR A 187 -19.58 7.30 -25.05
C THR A 187 -19.38 5.97 -24.33
N GLU A 188 -18.65 5.03 -24.93
CA GLU A 188 -18.31 3.75 -24.31
C GLU A 188 -17.42 3.93 -23.07
N ALA A 189 -16.31 4.67 -23.21
CA ALA A 189 -15.39 4.93 -22.11
C ALA A 189 -16.07 5.74 -21.00
N VAL A 190 -16.80 6.79 -21.34
CA VAL A 190 -17.56 7.59 -20.37
C VAL A 190 -18.64 6.74 -19.68
N GLY A 191 -19.32 5.86 -20.41
CA GLY A 191 -20.31 4.93 -19.84
C GLY A 191 -19.70 3.97 -18.82
N ALA A 192 -18.56 3.38 -19.14
CA ALA A 192 -17.82 2.50 -18.23
C ALA A 192 -17.36 3.26 -16.98
N LEU A 193 -16.78 4.46 -17.14
CA LEU A 193 -16.33 5.28 -16.02
C LEU A 193 -17.49 5.77 -15.13
N ARG A 194 -18.66 6.08 -15.71
CA ARG A 194 -19.88 6.41 -14.95
C ARG A 194 -20.36 5.24 -14.11
N GLN A 195 -20.21 3.99 -14.56
CA GLN A 195 -20.51 2.83 -13.74
C GLN A 195 -19.62 2.79 -12.49
N VAL A 196 -18.32 3.05 -12.64
CA VAL A 196 -17.39 3.10 -11.50
C VAL A 196 -17.77 4.18 -10.50
N VAL A 197 -18.14 5.37 -10.98
CA VAL A 197 -18.60 6.45 -10.11
C VAL A 197 -19.82 5.97 -9.30
N ARG A 198 -20.78 5.29 -9.91
CA ARG A 198 -21.92 4.70 -9.20
C ARG A 198 -21.48 3.67 -8.17
N ASP A 199 -20.61 2.73 -8.55
CA ASP A 199 -20.12 1.68 -7.65
C ASP A 199 -19.43 2.27 -6.42
N ILE A 200 -18.62 3.32 -6.60
CA ILE A 200 -17.98 4.06 -5.49
C ILE A 200 -19.03 4.70 -4.56
N GLN A 201 -20.11 5.27 -5.11
CA GLN A 201 -21.17 5.87 -4.29
C GLN A 201 -21.99 4.81 -3.55
N GLU A 202 -22.31 3.69 -4.19
CA GLU A 202 -23.01 2.57 -3.55
C GLU A 202 -22.15 1.93 -2.45
N TRP A 203 -20.84 1.81 -2.67
CA TRP A 203 -19.90 1.38 -1.63
C TRP A 203 -19.85 2.36 -0.46
N ARG A 204 -19.76 3.67 -0.73
CA ARG A 204 -19.83 4.71 0.32
C ARG A 204 -21.15 4.67 1.10
N ALA A 205 -22.25 4.28 0.44
CA ALA A 205 -23.55 4.11 1.07
C ALA A 205 -23.71 2.75 1.79
N GLY A 206 -22.68 1.89 1.81
CA GLY A 206 -22.71 0.58 2.44
C GLY A 206 -23.56 -0.46 1.72
N ARG A 207 -23.94 -0.20 0.46
CA ARG A 207 -24.81 -1.06 -0.36
C ARG A 207 -24.06 -2.02 -1.28
N LEU A 208 -22.74 -1.82 -1.42
CA LEU A 208 -21.87 -2.61 -2.28
C LEU A 208 -20.53 -2.86 -1.59
N ASN A 209 -19.97 -4.07 -1.69
CA ASN A 209 -18.66 -4.36 -1.12
C ASN A 209 -17.54 -3.86 -2.02
N TRP A 210 -16.41 -3.44 -1.45
CA TRP A 210 -15.26 -2.96 -2.24
C TRP A 210 -14.70 -4.02 -3.21
N SER A 211 -14.92 -5.31 -2.95
CA SER A 211 -14.57 -6.40 -3.87
C SER A 211 -15.35 -6.37 -5.18
N GLU A 212 -16.54 -5.76 -5.19
CA GLU A 212 -17.44 -5.69 -6.34
C GLU A 212 -17.19 -4.42 -7.19
N VAL A 213 -16.46 -3.45 -6.66
CA VAL A 213 -16.06 -2.24 -7.41
C VAL A 213 -14.96 -2.59 -8.41
N THR A 214 -15.07 -2.11 -9.65
CA THR A 214 -14.00 -2.25 -10.65
C THR A 214 -12.81 -1.35 -10.28
N LYS A 215 -11.62 -1.94 -10.10
CA LYS A 215 -10.45 -1.26 -9.49
C LYS A 215 -9.42 -0.74 -10.48
N SER A 216 -9.45 -1.17 -11.74
CA SER A 216 -8.38 -0.90 -12.69
C SER A 216 -8.90 -0.78 -14.12
N PHE A 217 -8.38 0.20 -14.85
CA PHE A 217 -8.72 0.51 -16.23
C PHE A 217 -7.45 0.72 -17.04
N LEU A 218 -7.46 0.25 -18.29
CA LEU A 218 -6.44 0.58 -19.27
C LEU A 218 -7.08 1.41 -20.38
N LEU A 219 -6.71 2.68 -20.48
CA LEU A 219 -7.21 3.57 -21.52
C LEU A 219 -6.31 3.46 -22.76
N ILE A 220 -6.83 2.91 -23.85
CA ILE A 220 -6.07 2.67 -25.10
C ILE A 220 -6.50 3.66 -26.18
N GLY A 221 -5.57 4.07 -27.03
CA GLY A 221 -5.83 4.82 -28.27
C GLY A 221 -4.75 5.86 -28.57
N PRO A 222 -4.90 6.61 -29.67
CA PRO A 222 -3.88 7.57 -30.12
C PRO A 222 -3.55 8.65 -29.09
N PRO A 223 -2.33 9.23 -29.13
CA PRO A 223 -1.99 10.41 -28.33
C PRO A 223 -2.94 11.57 -28.66
N GLY A 224 -3.25 12.39 -27.65
CA GLY A 224 -4.16 13.54 -27.81
C GLY A 224 -5.67 13.20 -27.76
N THR A 225 -6.07 11.95 -27.50
CA THR A 225 -7.49 11.55 -27.37
C THR A 225 -8.12 11.84 -26.00
N GLY A 226 -7.43 12.57 -25.11
CA GLY A 226 -7.99 12.98 -23.81
C GLY A 226 -8.00 11.90 -22.74
N LYS A 227 -7.10 10.90 -22.78
CA LYS A 227 -7.01 9.83 -21.76
C LYS A 227 -6.76 10.37 -20.36
N THR A 228 -5.81 11.29 -20.23
CA THR A 228 -5.51 11.98 -18.97
C THR A 228 -6.72 12.79 -18.49
N LEU A 229 -7.45 13.44 -19.42
CA LEU A 229 -8.66 14.19 -19.12
C LEU A 229 -9.77 13.27 -18.61
N LEU A 230 -9.98 12.11 -19.24
CA LEU A 230 -10.94 11.09 -18.80
C LEU A 230 -10.63 10.60 -17.38
N ALA A 231 -9.36 10.32 -17.09
CA ALA A 231 -8.94 9.88 -15.76
C ALA A 231 -9.13 10.95 -14.67
N GLN A 232 -8.82 12.21 -14.98
CA GLN A 232 -9.10 13.36 -14.11
C GLN A 232 -10.62 13.53 -13.90
N SER A 233 -11.39 13.36 -14.97
CA SER A 233 -12.85 13.50 -14.96
C SER A 233 -13.54 12.43 -14.13
N LEU A 234 -13.04 11.20 -14.15
CA LEU A 234 -13.47 10.13 -13.24
C LEU A 234 -13.27 10.54 -11.78
N ALA A 235 -12.09 11.06 -11.43
CA ALA A 235 -11.78 11.45 -10.07
C ALA A 235 -12.64 12.64 -9.61
N GLY A 236 -12.85 13.63 -10.49
CA GLY A 236 -13.76 14.75 -10.27
C GLY A 236 -15.20 14.29 -10.03
N SER A 237 -15.75 13.45 -10.91
CA SER A 237 -17.12 12.93 -10.77
C SER A 237 -17.31 12.03 -9.54
N ALA A 238 -16.30 11.25 -9.15
CA ALA A 238 -16.36 10.44 -7.94
C ALA A 238 -16.10 11.25 -6.65
N GLY A 239 -15.63 12.49 -6.76
CA GLY A 239 -15.23 13.30 -5.61
C GLY A 239 -14.13 12.61 -4.80
N VAL A 240 -13.08 12.16 -5.49
CA VAL A 240 -11.96 11.42 -4.92
C VAL A 240 -10.64 12.10 -5.27
N VAL A 241 -9.58 11.71 -4.56
CA VAL A 241 -8.24 12.22 -4.81
C VAL A 241 -7.75 11.73 -6.17
N PHE A 242 -7.18 12.62 -6.99
CA PHE A 242 -6.49 12.25 -8.22
C PHE A 242 -4.97 12.29 -8.01
N VAL A 243 -4.31 11.15 -8.12
CA VAL A 243 -2.85 11.04 -8.07
C VAL A 243 -2.35 10.70 -9.46
N LYS A 244 -1.66 11.63 -10.12
CA LYS A 244 -1.00 11.38 -11.41
C LYS A 244 0.46 10.98 -11.20
N THR A 245 0.90 9.98 -11.95
CA THR A 245 2.31 9.63 -12.12
C THR A 245 2.61 9.53 -13.62
N SER A 246 3.66 10.20 -14.09
CA SER A 246 4.12 10.09 -15.48
C SER A 246 5.52 9.49 -15.52
N TYR A 247 5.84 8.74 -16.58
CA TYR A 247 7.20 8.28 -16.83
C TYR A 247 8.20 9.46 -16.90
N SER A 248 7.81 10.54 -17.58
CA SER A 248 8.61 11.76 -17.71
C SER A 248 8.88 12.47 -16.37
N ASP A 249 7.92 12.45 -15.44
CA ASP A 249 8.10 13.01 -14.09
C ASP A 249 9.12 12.22 -13.29
N CYS A 250 9.10 10.89 -13.42
CA CYS A 250 10.02 10.00 -12.72
C CYS A 250 11.44 10.00 -13.33
N GLN A 251 11.60 10.29 -14.63
CA GLN A 251 12.90 10.33 -15.30
C GLN A 251 13.71 11.60 -14.96
N ARG A 252 13.04 12.70 -14.61
CA ARG A 252 13.69 13.97 -14.18
C ARG A 252 14.51 13.83 -12.89
N CYS A 253 14.30 12.76 -12.11
CA CYS A 253 14.91 12.56 -10.81
C CYS A 253 16.25 11.79 -10.81
N GLY A 254 16.76 11.34 -11.96
CA GLY A 254 18.07 10.68 -12.06
C GLY A 254 18.01 9.20 -12.43
N HIS A 255 18.99 8.41 -11.94
CA HIS A 255 19.19 6.99 -12.30
C HIS A 255 17.96 6.11 -11.95
N GLN A 256 17.89 4.89 -12.48
CA GLN A 256 16.77 3.94 -12.35
C GLN A 256 16.23 3.73 -10.91
N GLY A 257 17.06 3.96 -9.88
CA GLY A 257 16.66 3.90 -8.47
C GLY A 257 15.77 5.06 -8.00
N ASP A 258 15.92 6.26 -8.56
CA ASP A 258 15.13 7.45 -8.20
C ASP A 258 13.71 7.37 -8.75
N PHE A 259 13.58 6.81 -9.96
CA PHE A 259 12.31 6.52 -10.62
C PHE A 259 11.38 5.65 -9.77
N LEU A 260 11.90 4.53 -9.25
CA LEU A 260 11.11 3.58 -8.47
C LEU A 260 10.76 4.10 -7.10
N ARG A 261 11.58 5.02 -6.56
CA ARG A 261 11.27 5.71 -5.31
C ARG A 261 10.07 6.64 -5.50
N GLU A 262 10.04 7.42 -6.58
CA GLU A 262 8.91 8.32 -6.87
C GLU A 262 7.63 7.55 -7.21
N LEU A 263 7.72 6.45 -7.97
CA LEU A 263 6.57 5.58 -8.23
C LEU A 263 5.96 5.03 -6.94
N ASN A 264 6.80 4.51 -6.04
CA ASN A 264 6.34 4.02 -4.73
C ASN A 264 5.76 5.14 -3.88
N ALA A 265 6.43 6.29 -3.81
CA ALA A 265 5.92 7.45 -3.09
C ALA A 265 4.57 7.91 -3.63
N SER A 266 4.37 7.85 -4.95
CA SER A 266 3.09 8.17 -5.57
C SER A 266 2.01 7.14 -5.26
N ALA A 267 2.35 5.85 -5.25
CA ALA A 267 1.43 4.80 -4.82
C ALA A 267 1.04 4.97 -3.35
N ASP A 268 2.01 5.26 -2.47
CA ASP A 268 1.77 5.53 -1.05
C ASP A 268 0.86 6.76 -0.88
N ARG A 269 1.06 7.84 -1.66
CA ARG A 269 0.15 9.00 -1.70
C ARG A 269 -1.28 8.61 -2.13
N ALA A 270 -1.42 7.73 -3.11
CA ALA A 270 -2.73 7.27 -3.58
C ALA A 270 -3.44 6.40 -2.54
N VAL A 271 -2.72 5.45 -1.93
CA VAL A 271 -3.23 4.59 -0.86
C VAL A 271 -3.67 5.43 0.33
N ALA A 272 -2.86 6.40 0.71
CA ALA A 272 -3.17 7.26 1.83
C ALA A 272 -4.32 8.23 1.53
N GLY A 273 -4.48 8.65 0.27
CA GLY A 273 -5.64 9.41 -0.20
C GLY A 273 -6.89 8.57 -0.50
N ALA A 274 -6.92 7.29 -0.14
CA ALA A 274 -8.04 6.40 -0.49
C ALA A 274 -9.37 6.86 0.15
N PRO A 275 -10.51 6.78 -0.57
CA PRO A 275 -10.63 6.34 -1.97
C PRO A 275 -10.02 7.37 -2.94
N SER A 276 -9.24 6.89 -3.91
CA SER A 276 -8.50 7.72 -4.87
C SER A 276 -8.46 7.08 -6.26
N VAL A 277 -8.18 7.89 -7.27
CA VAL A 277 -7.79 7.46 -8.62
C VAL A 277 -6.29 7.67 -8.77
N TRP A 278 -5.54 6.58 -8.90
CA TRP A 278 -4.13 6.61 -9.27
C TRP A 278 -4.00 6.41 -10.78
N PHE A 279 -3.55 7.45 -11.49
CA PHE A 279 -3.37 7.44 -12.93
C PHE A 279 -1.89 7.40 -13.31
N ILE A 280 -1.52 6.39 -14.09
CA ILE A 280 -0.17 6.23 -14.64
C ILE A 280 -0.23 6.62 -16.11
N ASP A 281 0.39 7.74 -16.46
CA ASP A 281 0.51 8.22 -17.83
C ASP A 281 1.71 7.55 -18.53
N GLU A 282 1.62 7.36 -19.84
CA GLU A 282 2.69 6.76 -20.66
C GLU A 282 3.18 5.39 -20.12
N ILE A 283 2.24 4.53 -19.70
CA ILE A 283 2.55 3.21 -19.11
C ILE A 283 3.39 2.32 -20.06
N ASP A 284 3.27 2.52 -21.36
CA ASP A 284 4.06 1.87 -22.39
C ASP A 284 5.56 2.20 -22.31
N SER A 285 5.92 3.41 -21.87
CA SER A 285 7.31 3.81 -21.63
C SER A 285 7.98 3.00 -20.50
N PHE A 286 7.21 2.39 -19.61
CA PHE A 286 7.72 1.55 -18.53
C PHE A 286 8.20 0.17 -19.04
N TYR A 287 7.82 -0.24 -20.25
CA TYR A 287 8.03 -1.60 -20.75
C TYR A 287 9.23 -1.77 -21.70
N GLN A 288 10.11 -0.77 -21.84
CA GLN A 288 11.32 -0.92 -22.66
C GLN A 288 12.33 -1.87 -21.96
N ARG A 289 12.14 -3.18 -22.14
CA ARG A 289 13.19 -4.19 -22.00
C ARG A 289 14.35 -3.75 -22.88
N SER A 290 15.56 -3.81 -22.32
CA SER A 290 16.84 -3.75 -23.01
C SER A 290 16.78 -4.45 -24.37
N GLN A 291 16.45 -3.71 -25.44
CA GLN A 291 16.95 -4.06 -26.74
C GLN A 291 18.45 -3.80 -26.64
N SER A 292 19.22 -4.87 -26.60
CA SER A 292 20.63 -4.84 -26.95
C SER A 292 20.74 -4.03 -28.24
N ILE A 293 21.34 -2.84 -28.14
CA ILE A 293 21.84 -2.12 -29.31
C ILE A 293 22.99 -2.97 -29.85
N SER A 294 22.63 -4.00 -30.61
CA SER A 294 23.52 -4.62 -31.58
C SER A 294 23.09 -4.04 -32.91
N GLY A 295 23.86 -3.06 -33.37
CA GLY A 295 23.61 -2.34 -34.61
C GLY A 295 24.89 -1.65 -35.04
N TYR A 296 25.78 -2.47 -35.62
CA TYR A 296 26.99 -2.15 -36.40
C TYR A 296 28.14 -1.40 -35.73
#